data_AF-A0A226D603-F1
#
_entry.id   AF-A0A226D603-F1
#
_cell.length_a   1.000
_cell.length_b   1.000
_cell.length_c   1.000
_cell.angle_alpha   90.00
_cell.angle_beta   90.00
_cell.angle_gamma   90.00
#
_symmetry.space_group_name_H-M   'P 1'
#
loop_
_entity.id
_entity.type
_entity.pdbx_description
1 polymer ?
#
loop_
_entity_poly.entity_id
_entity_poly.type
_entity_poly.pdbx_seq_one_letter_code
_entity_poly.pdbx_strand_id
1 'polypeptide(L)'
;MQNTYFLKPPDWIKISNKSESFQDFIAYTILSETLFNVTPPLKVYNKDVYQYFGLDRKQYYITSHQIILVGSKSYSFLSCYGIKKENSYQVFTDPFHTYVWLSIITIVLVFTLITTVPKHRSVDMDIVILTFSVLLEISLTERIKKGFPSKIIRHLFWVWIFSSIVLTSYYKDIFTTEVILPFKPSLTWDHIYDLFDQKGFQFYFPVPAHVETYFESYSNGTPFRSIYDLESYIDIKLAASYGGNLPRLLGYKRLAEALLASEGDLGMKRIWKGLHYKWPFDIYSNLSNCGRSVYLDERENIRDIIPFLNDNKDGTVFMSGADKDFLLEWNTIEIDPTPRGNFVLKRVKFLLTSGIYHWWEAWFAKTRPKKLFPYYANWTKPKLGALERLDFVSKFTTILRIWVICCGICGVVGIIEIGMNYCALCIMEKVLNIFGVMRNLVLEFI
;
A
#
# COMPACT_ATOMS: atom_id res chain seq x y z
N MET A 1 47.92 22.77 6.58
CA MET A 1 46.94 22.01 7.39
C MET A 1 47.55 20.82 8.13
N GLN A 2 48.63 20.16 7.67
CA GLN A 2 49.16 18.93 8.29
C GLN A 2 49.51 19.05 9.79
N ASN A 3 50.26 20.05 10.24
CA ASN A 3 50.79 20.04 11.63
C ASN A 3 49.74 20.28 12.73
N THR A 4 48.52 20.72 12.40
CA THR A 4 47.50 21.05 13.41
C THR A 4 46.54 19.90 13.72
N TYR A 5 46.41 18.91 12.82
CA TYR A 5 45.41 17.84 12.95
C TYR A 5 45.99 16.49 13.38
N PHE A 6 47.29 16.25 13.24
CA PHE A 6 47.88 14.91 13.45
C PHE A 6 48.59 14.69 14.79
N LEU A 7 48.46 15.61 15.76
CA LEU A 7 49.04 15.46 17.11
C LEU A 7 48.00 15.28 18.22
N LYS A 8 46.71 15.48 17.92
CA LYS A 8 45.59 15.30 18.85
C LYS A 8 44.61 14.29 18.25
N PRO A 9 43.93 13.47 19.06
CA PRO A 9 42.88 12.60 18.56
C PRO A 9 41.87 13.43 17.75
N PRO A 10 41.53 13.01 16.51
CA PRO A 10 40.66 13.78 15.64
C PRO A 10 39.27 13.95 16.25
N ASP A 11 38.75 15.18 16.20
CA ASP A 11 37.33 15.44 16.48
C ASP A 11 36.51 15.01 15.27
N TRP A 12 36.05 13.76 15.31
CA TRP A 12 35.32 13.13 14.20
C TRP A 12 34.04 13.86 13.83
N ILE A 13 33.37 14.53 14.77
CA ILE A 13 32.16 15.32 14.51
C ILE A 13 32.51 16.59 13.73
N LYS A 14 33.62 17.24 14.10
CA LYS A 14 34.11 18.41 13.34
C LYS A 14 34.54 18.03 11.93
N ILE A 15 35.14 16.85 11.75
CA ILE A 15 35.53 16.34 10.43
C ILE A 15 34.29 15.98 9.61
N SER A 16 33.34 15.23 10.18
CA SER A 16 32.11 14.85 9.48
C SER A 16 31.30 16.07 9.04
N ASN A 17 31.31 17.15 9.85
CA ASN A 17 30.68 18.42 9.48
C ASN A 17 31.38 19.14 8.33
N LYS A 18 32.69 18.92 8.11
CA LYS A 18 33.46 19.52 7.02
C LYS A 18 33.47 18.68 5.74
N SER A 19 33.33 17.36 5.86
CA SER A 19 33.28 16.48 4.69
C SER A 19 32.09 16.82 3.80
N GLU A 20 32.25 16.68 2.49
CA GLU A 20 31.16 16.94 1.53
C GLU A 20 30.19 15.76 1.46
N SER A 21 30.72 14.53 1.54
CA SER A 21 29.99 13.28 1.48
C SER A 21 30.42 12.29 2.57
N PHE A 22 29.63 11.23 2.77
CA PHE A 22 30.00 10.13 3.66
C PHE A 22 31.28 9.41 3.17
N GLN A 23 31.45 9.32 1.87
CA GLN A 23 32.58 8.69 1.20
C GLN A 23 33.87 9.47 1.45
N ASP A 24 33.81 10.80 1.36
CA ASP A 24 34.90 11.71 1.72
C ASP A 24 35.27 11.56 3.22
N PHE A 25 34.27 11.49 4.09
CA PHE A 25 34.49 11.23 5.52
C PHE A 25 35.17 9.89 5.79
N ILE A 26 34.73 8.80 5.15
CA ILE A 26 35.35 7.48 5.31
C ILE A 26 36.78 7.47 4.74
N ALA A 27 37.00 8.07 3.57
CA ALA A 27 38.33 8.21 2.99
C ALA A 27 39.29 8.95 3.95
N TYR A 28 38.82 10.06 4.53
CA TYR A 28 39.58 10.80 5.55
C TYR A 28 39.84 9.95 6.81
N THR A 29 38.85 9.21 7.27
CA THR A 29 38.97 8.34 8.46
C THR A 29 40.05 7.30 8.25
N ILE A 30 40.07 6.62 7.10
CA ILE A 30 41.10 5.64 6.73
C ILE A 30 42.47 6.32 6.62
N LEU A 31 42.55 7.47 5.96
CA LEU A 31 43.82 8.18 5.74
C LEU A 31 44.42 8.69 7.06
N SER A 32 43.61 9.30 7.92
CA SER A 32 44.09 9.90 9.17
C SER A 32 44.73 8.86 10.09
N GLU A 33 44.11 7.70 10.26
CA GLU A 33 44.66 6.61 11.06
C GLU A 33 45.95 6.02 10.47
N THR A 34 46.07 6.01 9.14
CA THR A 34 47.33 5.66 8.46
C THR A 34 48.43 6.63 8.87
N LEU A 35 48.13 7.93 8.92
CA LEU A 35 49.11 8.97 9.26
C LEU A 35 49.49 8.97 10.75
N PHE A 36 48.58 8.59 11.66
CA PHE A 36 48.88 8.52 13.10
C PHE A 36 49.79 7.35 13.48
N ASN A 37 49.72 6.23 12.76
CA ASN A 37 50.49 5.02 13.07
C ASN A 37 51.78 4.86 12.24
N VAL A 38 52.04 5.74 11.27
CA VAL A 38 53.21 5.65 10.40
C VAL A 38 54.31 6.58 10.91
N THR A 39 55.44 5.98 11.31
CA THR A 39 56.72 6.70 11.31
C THR A 39 57.11 6.87 9.83
N PRO A 40 57.17 8.10 9.27
CA PRO A 40 57.42 8.27 7.85
C PRO A 40 58.77 7.60 7.49
N PRO A 41 58.79 6.60 6.59
CA PRO A 41 60.05 6.02 6.17
C PRO A 41 60.86 7.10 5.45
N LEU A 42 62.16 7.17 5.72
CA LEU A 42 63.08 8.15 5.10
C LEU A 42 63.10 8.08 3.56
N LYS A 43 62.58 7.00 2.97
CA LYS A 43 62.39 6.84 1.52
C LYS A 43 61.00 6.27 1.26
N VAL A 44 60.16 7.05 0.60
CA VAL A 44 58.89 6.57 0.02
C VAL A 44 59.25 5.89 -1.31
N TYR A 45 59.21 4.57 -1.34
CA TYR A 45 59.34 3.84 -2.60
C TYR A 45 58.02 3.99 -3.37
N ASN A 46 58.10 4.48 -4.60
CA ASN A 46 56.94 4.79 -5.47
C ASN A 46 56.05 3.58 -5.81
N LYS A 47 56.32 2.39 -5.24
CA LYS A 47 55.60 1.13 -5.48
C LYS A 47 54.52 0.81 -4.43
N ASP A 48 54.44 1.57 -3.34
CA ASP A 48 53.50 1.33 -2.24
C ASP A 48 52.35 2.36 -2.20
N VAL A 49 51.81 2.72 -3.38
CA VAL A 49 50.63 3.61 -3.46
C VAL A 49 49.37 2.78 -3.25
N TYR A 50 48.65 3.04 -2.16
CA TYR A 50 47.35 2.45 -1.89
C TYR A 50 46.26 3.39 -2.37
N GLN A 51 45.43 2.95 -3.32
CA GLN A 51 44.29 3.72 -3.81
C GLN A 51 43.00 3.19 -3.19
N TYR A 52 42.17 4.10 -2.71
CA TYR A 52 40.83 3.84 -2.19
C TYR A 52 39.84 4.55 -3.11
N PHE A 53 38.98 3.79 -3.79
CA PHE A 53 38.07 4.33 -4.80
C PHE A 53 36.68 4.69 -4.24
N GLY A 54 36.50 4.71 -2.92
CA GLY A 54 35.20 5.03 -2.32
C GLY A 54 34.15 3.95 -2.54
N LEU A 55 32.89 4.35 -2.33
CA LEU A 55 31.75 3.56 -2.80
C LEU A 55 31.56 3.88 -4.28
N ASP A 56 31.74 2.87 -5.13
CA ASP A 56 31.47 3.00 -6.56
C ASP A 56 30.34 2.04 -6.99
N ARG A 57 29.62 2.48 -8.01
CA ARG A 57 28.57 1.74 -8.70
C ARG A 57 29.21 0.82 -9.72
N LYS A 58 29.63 -0.36 -9.27
CA LYS A 58 30.30 -1.32 -10.16
C LYS A 58 29.52 -2.61 -10.34
N GLN A 59 29.27 -2.89 -11.61
CA GLN A 59 29.10 -4.23 -12.11
C GLN A 59 30.45 -4.95 -12.06
N TYR A 60 30.42 -6.25 -11.79
CA TYR A 60 31.57 -7.12 -11.55
C TYR A 60 32.54 -7.14 -12.75
N TYR A 61 33.42 -6.15 -12.88
CA TYR A 61 34.52 -6.21 -13.82
C TYR A 61 35.58 -7.17 -13.26
N ILE A 62 35.98 -8.15 -14.07
CA ILE A 62 37.01 -9.15 -13.74
C ILE A 62 38.40 -8.48 -13.83
N THR A 63 38.58 -7.39 -13.10
CA THR A 63 39.89 -6.86 -12.80
C THR A 63 40.25 -7.31 -11.39
N SER A 64 41.54 -7.49 -11.12
CA SER A 64 42.09 -8.17 -9.95
C SER A 64 41.84 -7.46 -8.60
N HIS A 65 40.87 -6.55 -8.50
CA HIS A 65 40.58 -5.80 -7.27
C HIS A 65 39.87 -6.63 -6.22
N GLN A 66 40.09 -6.27 -4.97
CA GLN A 66 39.35 -6.82 -3.85
C GLN A 66 38.09 -5.99 -3.66
N ILE A 67 36.94 -6.63 -3.84
CA ILE A 67 35.62 -5.99 -3.74
C ILE A 67 35.04 -6.34 -2.37
N ILE A 68 34.62 -5.31 -1.62
CA ILE A 68 33.84 -5.50 -0.38
C ILE A 68 32.40 -5.06 -0.64
N LEU A 69 31.46 -5.98 -0.48
CA LEU A 69 30.03 -5.68 -0.50
C LEU A 69 29.66 -4.92 0.79
N VAL A 70 29.13 -3.71 0.63
CA VAL A 70 28.73 -2.85 1.75
C VAL A 70 27.22 -2.86 1.93
N GLY A 71 26.47 -2.84 0.82
CA GLY A 71 25.03 -2.79 0.84
C GLY A 71 24.45 -3.01 -0.54
N SER A 72 23.15 -2.77 -0.66
CA SER A 72 22.46 -2.81 -1.93
C SER A 72 21.51 -1.64 -2.05
N LYS A 73 21.37 -1.12 -3.26
CA LYS A 73 20.42 -0.08 -3.62
C LYS A 73 19.47 -0.67 -4.65
N SER A 74 18.16 -0.45 -4.52
CA SER A 74 17.21 -0.81 -5.56
C SER A 74 16.33 0.38 -5.91
N TYR A 75 15.81 0.34 -7.12
CA TYR A 75 14.83 1.31 -7.60
C TYR A 75 13.44 0.78 -7.33
N SER A 76 12.54 1.70 -7.01
CA SER A 76 11.10 1.45 -6.98
C SER A 76 10.44 2.46 -7.90
N PHE A 77 9.17 2.22 -8.17
CA PHE A 77 8.36 3.16 -8.90
C PHE A 77 7.09 3.45 -8.14
N LEU A 78 6.46 4.56 -8.51
CA LEU A 78 5.28 5.14 -7.91
C LEU A 78 4.28 5.47 -9.02
N SER A 79 3.04 5.04 -8.85
CA SER A 79 1.94 5.45 -9.71
C SER A 79 0.62 5.48 -8.93
N CYS A 80 -0.36 6.20 -9.44
CA CYS A 80 -1.76 6.04 -9.05
C CYS A 80 -2.61 5.34 -10.12
N TYR A 81 -2.00 4.94 -11.24
CA TYR A 81 -2.67 4.18 -12.29
C TYR A 81 -3.06 2.78 -11.81
N GLY A 82 -4.26 2.32 -12.19
CA GLY A 82 -4.69 0.94 -11.93
C GLY A 82 -4.91 0.61 -10.46
N ILE A 83 -4.91 1.60 -9.57
CA ILE A 83 -5.32 1.41 -8.18
C ILE A 83 -6.84 1.23 -8.18
N LYS A 84 -7.26 -0.03 -8.10
CA LYS A 84 -8.67 -0.35 -7.93
C LYS A 84 -8.96 -0.27 -6.44
N LYS A 85 -9.80 0.71 -6.08
CA LYS A 85 -10.56 0.60 -4.84
C LYS A 85 -11.43 -0.63 -5.04
N GLU A 86 -11.12 -1.74 -4.34
CA GLU A 86 -11.99 -2.91 -4.39
C GLU A 86 -13.39 -2.44 -4.05
N ASN A 87 -14.37 -3.02 -4.72
CA ASN A 87 -15.75 -2.60 -4.57
C ASN A 87 -16.08 -2.66 -3.08
N SER A 88 -16.34 -1.50 -2.48
CA SER A 88 -16.58 -1.36 -1.04
C SER A 88 -17.71 -2.27 -0.52
N TYR A 89 -18.54 -2.78 -1.43
CA TYR A 89 -19.63 -3.70 -1.12
C TYR A 89 -19.16 -5.15 -0.91
N GLN A 90 -18.03 -5.56 -1.50
CA GLN A 90 -17.47 -6.90 -1.27
C GLN A 90 -17.11 -7.11 0.20
N VAL A 91 -16.66 -6.07 0.91
CA VAL A 91 -16.38 -6.11 2.36
C VAL A 91 -17.59 -6.56 3.21
N PHE A 92 -18.81 -6.43 2.71
CA PHE A 92 -20.01 -6.92 3.44
C PHE A 92 -20.35 -8.38 3.12
N THR A 93 -19.94 -8.89 1.95
CA THR A 93 -20.22 -10.26 1.53
C THR A 93 -19.06 -11.20 1.76
N ASP A 94 -17.83 -10.70 1.69
CA ASP A 94 -16.56 -11.41 1.81
C ASP A 94 -16.18 -11.89 3.22
N PRO A 95 -16.73 -11.38 4.36
CA PRO A 95 -16.39 -11.93 5.68
C PRO A 95 -16.65 -13.43 5.76
N PHE A 96 -17.58 -13.92 4.94
CA PHE A 96 -17.85 -15.32 4.75
C PHE A 96 -17.73 -15.74 3.29
N HIS A 97 -17.10 -16.90 3.07
CA HIS A 97 -17.06 -17.51 1.75
C HIS A 97 -18.48 -17.80 1.25
N THR A 98 -18.69 -17.74 -0.08
CA THR A 98 -19.96 -18.07 -0.75
C THR A 98 -20.60 -19.38 -0.26
N TYR A 99 -19.81 -20.40 0.12
CA TYR A 99 -20.30 -21.68 0.65
C TYR A 99 -21.02 -21.54 1.99
N VAL A 100 -20.56 -20.63 2.87
CA VAL A 100 -21.19 -20.37 4.16
C VAL A 100 -22.55 -19.72 3.95
N TRP A 101 -22.64 -18.73 3.05
CA TRP A 101 -23.91 -18.12 2.65
C TRP A 101 -24.90 -19.14 2.08
N LEU A 102 -24.44 -19.99 1.16
CA LEU A 102 -25.25 -21.09 0.63
C LEU A 102 -25.69 -22.07 1.73
N SER A 103 -24.83 -22.35 2.71
CA SER A 103 -25.17 -23.21 3.85
C SER A 103 -26.24 -22.60 4.75
N ILE A 104 -26.16 -21.29 5.04
CA ILE A 104 -27.18 -20.56 5.79
C ILE A 104 -28.53 -20.63 5.07
N ILE A 105 -28.55 -20.33 3.76
CA ILE A 105 -29.77 -20.41 2.94
C ILE A 105 -30.33 -21.84 2.94
N THR A 106 -29.46 -22.83 2.80
CA THR A 106 -29.86 -24.24 2.80
C THR A 106 -30.47 -24.65 4.13
N ILE A 107 -29.90 -24.23 5.27
CA ILE A 107 -30.45 -24.52 6.60
C ILE A 107 -31.83 -23.86 6.77
N VAL A 108 -31.98 -22.61 6.34
CA VAL A 108 -33.28 -21.92 6.36
C VAL A 108 -34.30 -22.70 5.52
N LEU A 109 -33.95 -23.12 4.31
CA LEU A 109 -34.81 -23.94 3.44
C LEU A 109 -35.15 -25.30 4.05
N VAL A 110 -34.22 -25.94 4.77
CA VAL A 110 -34.49 -27.20 5.48
C VAL A 110 -35.50 -26.97 6.61
N PHE A 111 -35.37 -25.88 7.39
CA PHE A 111 -36.36 -25.54 8.41
C PHE A 111 -37.74 -25.24 7.83
N THR A 112 -37.82 -24.56 6.69
CA THR A 112 -39.11 -24.32 6.01
C THR A 112 -39.71 -25.63 5.50
N LEU A 113 -38.89 -26.55 4.96
CA LEU A 113 -39.36 -27.82 4.41
C LEU A 113 -39.84 -28.78 5.51
N ILE A 114 -39.07 -28.94 6.60
CA ILE A 114 -39.43 -29.77 7.77
C ILE A 114 -40.77 -29.34 8.37
N THR A 115 -41.06 -28.03 8.35
CA THR A 115 -42.27 -27.48 8.96
C THR A 115 -43.47 -27.47 8.03
N THR A 116 -43.25 -27.55 6.71
CA THR A 116 -44.32 -27.63 5.70
C THR A 116 -44.85 -29.06 5.54
N VAL A 117 -43.99 -30.09 5.60
CA VAL A 117 -44.36 -31.51 5.41
C VAL A 117 -45.53 -31.99 6.28
N PRO A 118 -45.62 -31.67 7.59
CA PRO A 118 -46.69 -32.21 8.44
C PRO A 118 -48.06 -31.56 8.24
N LYS A 119 -48.12 -30.33 7.70
CA LYS A 119 -49.36 -29.53 7.69
C LYS A 119 -50.21 -29.70 6.43
N HIS A 120 -49.71 -30.30 5.36
CA HIS A 120 -50.39 -30.46 4.05
C HIS A 120 -51.05 -29.17 3.49
N ARG A 121 -50.73 -28.00 4.06
CA ARG A 121 -51.27 -26.67 3.80
C ARG A 121 -50.13 -25.72 3.49
N SER A 122 -50.48 -24.58 2.89
CA SER A 122 -49.61 -23.45 2.52
C SER A 122 -48.43 -23.22 3.47
N VAL A 123 -47.26 -22.89 2.89
CA VAL A 123 -46.01 -22.56 3.59
C VAL A 123 -46.27 -21.61 4.76
N ASP A 124 -45.83 -22.01 5.95
CA ASP A 124 -45.98 -21.22 7.18
C ASP A 124 -44.94 -20.10 7.21
N MET A 125 -45.29 -18.93 6.67
CA MET A 125 -44.40 -17.77 6.56
C MET A 125 -43.85 -17.32 7.92
N ASP A 126 -44.56 -17.59 9.01
CA ASP A 126 -44.14 -17.23 10.36
C ASP A 126 -42.84 -17.94 10.76
N ILE A 127 -42.64 -19.18 10.32
CA ILE A 127 -41.45 -19.97 10.62
C ILE A 127 -40.26 -19.46 9.81
N VAL A 128 -40.48 -19.08 8.54
CA VAL A 128 -39.45 -18.48 7.68
C VAL A 128 -38.95 -17.18 8.31
N ILE A 129 -39.89 -16.30 8.68
CA ILE A 129 -39.61 -15.02 9.33
C ILE A 129 -38.88 -15.25 10.65
N LEU A 130 -39.31 -16.22 11.45
CA LEU A 130 -38.68 -16.55 12.72
C LEU A 130 -37.24 -17.03 12.55
N THR A 131 -36.98 -17.86 11.53
CA THR A 131 -35.63 -18.41 11.26
C THR A 131 -34.66 -17.32 10.82
N PHE A 132 -35.12 -16.38 9.97
CA PHE A 132 -34.35 -15.19 9.59
C PHE A 132 -34.18 -14.20 10.75
N SER A 133 -35.21 -14.02 11.59
CA SER A 133 -35.16 -13.09 12.72
C SER A 133 -34.06 -13.46 13.70
N VAL A 134 -33.85 -14.76 13.94
CA VAL A 134 -32.76 -15.26 14.79
C VAL A 134 -31.37 -14.91 14.22
N LEU A 135 -31.16 -15.02 12.89
CA LEU A 135 -29.92 -14.59 12.23
C LEU A 135 -29.69 -13.08 12.32
N LEU A 136 -30.75 -12.30 12.34
CA LEU A 136 -30.69 -10.84 12.50
C LEU A 136 -30.63 -10.40 13.97
N GLU A 137 -30.51 -11.35 14.90
CA GLU A 137 -30.54 -11.12 16.36
C GLU A 137 -31.84 -10.44 16.86
N ILE A 138 -32.94 -10.60 16.12
CA ILE A 138 -34.27 -10.08 16.48
C ILE A 138 -35.01 -11.13 17.32
N SER A 139 -35.32 -10.78 18.56
CA SER A 139 -36.06 -11.65 19.48
C SER A 139 -37.58 -11.62 19.21
N LEU A 140 -38.15 -12.74 18.76
CA LEU A 140 -39.61 -12.93 18.57
C LEU A 140 -40.20 -13.94 19.57
N THR A 141 -40.06 -13.65 20.87
CA THR A 141 -40.37 -14.58 21.97
C THR A 141 -41.81 -15.11 21.96
N GLU A 142 -42.78 -14.29 21.53
CA GLU A 142 -44.19 -14.69 21.49
C GLU A 142 -44.50 -15.71 20.38
N ARG A 143 -43.90 -15.56 19.20
CA ARG A 143 -44.11 -16.49 18.07
C ARG A 143 -43.46 -17.85 18.32
N ILE A 144 -42.33 -17.90 19.05
CA ILE A 144 -41.64 -19.14 19.40
C ILE A 144 -42.56 -20.07 20.22
N LYS A 145 -43.34 -19.52 21.16
CA LYS A 145 -44.25 -20.32 22.00
C LYS A 145 -45.39 -20.97 21.21
N LYS A 146 -45.84 -20.33 20.12
CA LYS A 146 -47.00 -20.76 19.34
C LYS A 146 -46.63 -21.63 18.12
N GLY A 147 -45.42 -21.48 17.59
CA GLY A 147 -45.01 -22.05 16.30
C GLY A 147 -44.56 -23.52 16.30
N PHE A 148 -44.11 -24.08 17.44
CA PHE A 148 -43.44 -25.39 17.45
C PHE A 148 -44.24 -26.50 18.17
N PRO A 149 -44.96 -27.36 17.44
CA PRO A 149 -45.77 -28.42 18.04
C PRO A 149 -44.97 -29.64 18.51
N SER A 150 -43.76 -29.89 17.96
CA SER A 150 -42.97 -31.08 18.30
C SER A 150 -41.77 -30.76 19.21
N LYS A 151 -41.50 -31.63 20.19
CA LYS A 151 -40.34 -31.50 21.10
C LYS A 151 -39.01 -31.52 20.34
N ILE A 152 -38.92 -32.30 19.25
CA ILE A 152 -37.69 -32.48 18.47
C ILE A 152 -37.34 -31.20 17.70
N ILE A 153 -38.31 -30.59 17.02
CA ILE A 153 -38.08 -29.34 16.26
C ILE A 153 -37.64 -28.22 17.22
N ARG A 154 -38.19 -28.19 18.45
CA ARG A 154 -37.77 -27.24 19.48
C ARG A 154 -36.28 -27.37 19.84
N HIS A 155 -35.75 -28.59 19.96
CA HIS A 155 -34.32 -28.78 20.24
C HIS A 155 -33.43 -28.37 19.05
N LEU A 156 -33.81 -28.74 17.83
CA LEU A 156 -33.10 -28.31 16.62
C LEU A 156 -33.09 -26.78 16.48
N PHE A 157 -34.21 -26.12 16.81
CA PHE A 157 -34.31 -24.68 16.78
C PHE A 157 -33.43 -24.00 17.84
N TRP A 158 -33.29 -24.57 19.04
CA TRP A 158 -32.33 -24.07 20.04
C TRP A 158 -30.88 -24.18 19.58
N VAL A 159 -30.51 -25.28 18.92
CA VAL A 159 -29.18 -25.43 18.31
C VAL A 159 -28.96 -24.40 17.20
N TRP A 160 -29.99 -24.10 16.40
CA TRP A 160 -29.96 -23.04 15.40
C TRP A 160 -29.76 -21.65 16.01
N ILE A 161 -30.46 -21.33 17.11
CA ILE A 161 -30.28 -20.06 17.85
C ILE A 161 -28.83 -19.94 18.31
N PHE A 162 -28.30 -20.97 18.97
CA PHE A 162 -26.92 -20.95 19.44
C PHE A 162 -25.92 -20.78 18.27
N SER A 163 -26.12 -21.52 17.18
CA SER A 163 -25.29 -21.42 15.98
C SER A 163 -25.36 -20.04 15.34
N SER A 164 -26.56 -19.43 15.28
CA SER A 164 -26.76 -18.09 14.73
C SER A 164 -26.04 -17.03 15.57
N ILE A 165 -26.10 -17.12 16.90
CA ILE A 165 -25.38 -16.19 17.80
C ILE A 165 -23.86 -16.28 17.58
N VAL A 166 -23.32 -17.50 17.47
CA VAL A 166 -21.90 -17.72 17.21
C VAL A 166 -21.52 -17.16 15.83
N LEU A 167 -22.33 -17.44 14.81
CA LEU A 167 -22.11 -16.97 13.44
C LEU A 167 -22.15 -15.44 13.34
N THR A 168 -23.13 -14.77 13.93
CA THR A 168 -23.23 -13.30 13.90
C THR A 168 -22.11 -12.64 14.69
N SER A 169 -21.68 -13.26 15.79
CA SER A 169 -20.53 -12.79 16.57
C SER A 169 -19.23 -12.87 15.77
N TYR A 170 -18.97 -13.99 15.08
CA TYR A 170 -17.82 -14.12 14.18
C TYR A 170 -17.89 -13.14 13.00
N TYR A 171 -19.06 -12.98 12.40
CA TYR A 171 -19.26 -12.02 11.31
C TYR A 171 -18.89 -10.61 11.76
N LYS A 172 -19.38 -10.18 12.92
CA LYS A 172 -19.06 -8.86 13.49
C LYS A 172 -17.57 -8.70 13.76
N ASP A 173 -16.90 -9.71 14.32
CA ASP A 173 -15.47 -9.64 14.61
C ASP A 173 -14.62 -9.51 13.33
N ILE A 174 -14.88 -10.36 12.32
CA ILE A 174 -14.20 -10.29 11.02
C ILE A 174 -14.49 -8.96 10.33
N PHE A 175 -15.76 -8.56 10.26
CA PHE A 175 -16.17 -7.32 9.64
C PHE A 175 -15.52 -6.11 10.33
N THR A 176 -15.53 -6.05 11.66
CA THR A 176 -14.88 -4.95 12.39
C THR A 176 -13.37 -4.96 12.18
N THR A 177 -12.73 -6.13 12.12
CA THR A 177 -11.31 -6.24 11.82
C THR A 177 -10.97 -5.73 10.42
N GLU A 178 -11.74 -6.11 9.40
CA GLU A 178 -11.57 -5.63 8.02
C GLU A 178 -11.87 -4.14 7.87
N VAL A 179 -12.84 -3.63 8.62
CA VAL A 179 -13.21 -2.21 8.60
C VAL A 179 -12.19 -1.33 9.33
N ILE A 180 -11.59 -1.83 10.41
CA ILE A 180 -10.56 -1.11 11.18
C ILE A 180 -9.22 -1.13 10.44
N LEU A 181 -8.89 -2.22 9.74
CA LEU A 181 -7.68 -2.28 8.95
C LEU A 181 -7.80 -1.32 7.76
N PRO A 182 -6.82 -0.42 7.55
CA PRO A 182 -6.86 0.48 6.43
C PRO A 182 -6.92 -0.34 5.14
N PHE A 183 -7.90 0.00 4.30
CA PHE A 183 -8.15 -0.70 3.05
C PHE A 183 -6.86 -0.77 2.22
N LYS A 184 -6.34 -1.99 2.02
CA LYS A 184 -5.15 -2.19 1.19
C LYS A 184 -5.57 -2.08 -0.26
N PRO A 185 -5.13 -1.06 -1.00
CA PRO A 185 -5.53 -0.96 -2.39
C PRO A 185 -4.89 -2.10 -3.18
N SER A 186 -5.68 -2.74 -4.04
CA SER A 186 -5.18 -3.74 -4.99
C SER A 186 -4.52 -3.04 -6.17
N LEU A 187 -3.34 -3.50 -6.56
CA LEU A 187 -2.62 -3.04 -7.75
C LEU A 187 -2.93 -3.98 -8.92
N THR A 188 -3.16 -3.44 -10.11
CA THR A 188 -3.32 -4.26 -11.32
C THR A 188 -1.98 -4.67 -11.96
N TRP A 189 -0.88 -4.36 -11.29
CA TRP A 189 0.48 -4.52 -11.79
C TRP A 189 1.38 -4.90 -10.62
N ASP A 190 2.27 -5.88 -10.83
CA ASP A 190 3.21 -6.33 -9.82
C ASP A 190 4.62 -5.82 -10.14
N HIS A 191 4.96 -5.81 -11.43
CA HIS A 191 6.25 -5.40 -11.95
C HIS A 191 6.17 -4.15 -12.82
N ILE A 192 7.28 -3.41 -12.88
CA ILE A 192 7.34 -2.18 -13.67
C ILE A 192 7.14 -2.41 -15.18
N TYR A 193 7.53 -3.58 -15.69
CA TYR A 193 7.35 -3.91 -17.10
C TYR A 193 5.89 -4.26 -17.44
N ASP A 194 5.05 -4.61 -16.45
CA ASP A 194 3.60 -4.82 -16.68
C ASP A 194 2.91 -3.51 -17.07
N LEU A 195 3.38 -2.39 -16.50
CA LEU A 195 2.94 -1.05 -16.87
C LEU A 195 3.41 -0.70 -18.29
N PHE A 196 4.65 -1.06 -18.63
CA PHE A 196 5.18 -0.79 -19.96
C PHE A 196 4.42 -1.54 -21.07
N ASP A 197 4.09 -2.81 -20.86
CA ASP A 197 3.37 -3.63 -21.83
C ASP A 197 1.98 -3.01 -22.16
N GLN A 198 1.42 -2.21 -21.24
CA GLN A 198 0.23 -1.38 -21.46
C GLN A 198 0.58 -0.04 -22.13
N LYS A 199 0.96 -0.07 -23.42
CA LYS A 199 1.37 1.08 -24.27
C LYS A 199 0.95 2.48 -23.79
N GLY A 200 1.90 3.43 -23.78
CA GLY A 200 1.64 4.87 -23.62
C GLY A 200 1.93 5.44 -22.22
N PHE A 201 2.76 4.76 -21.44
CA PHE A 201 3.25 5.28 -20.18
C PHE A 201 4.32 6.36 -20.36
N GLN A 202 4.23 7.39 -19.53
CA GLN A 202 5.23 8.42 -19.34
C GLN A 202 5.98 8.14 -18.03
N PHE A 203 7.27 7.88 -18.13
CA PHE A 203 8.16 7.65 -17.00
C PHE A 203 8.80 8.96 -16.56
N TYR A 204 8.87 9.18 -15.26
CA TYR A 204 9.47 10.37 -14.66
C TYR A 204 10.65 9.94 -13.81
N PHE A 205 11.80 10.58 -14.00
CA PHE A 205 13.04 10.27 -13.28
C PHE A 205 13.51 11.45 -12.45
N PRO A 206 14.13 11.25 -11.27
CA PRO A 206 14.77 12.30 -10.53
C PRO A 206 15.97 12.83 -11.28
N VAL A 207 16.11 14.15 -11.24
CA VAL A 207 17.28 14.86 -11.73
C VAL A 207 18.23 15.09 -10.55
N PRO A 208 19.54 14.84 -10.70
CA PRO A 208 20.51 15.06 -9.63
C PRO A 208 20.48 16.50 -9.10
N ALA A 209 20.03 16.67 -7.85
CA ALA A 209 19.86 18.00 -7.26
C ALA A 209 21.18 18.71 -6.91
N HIS A 210 22.32 17.99 -6.94
CA HIS A 210 23.64 18.51 -6.62
C HIS A 210 24.35 19.15 -7.83
N VAL A 211 23.80 19.00 -9.03
CA VAL A 211 24.38 19.55 -10.26
C VAL A 211 23.66 20.86 -10.61
N GLU A 212 24.35 21.98 -10.43
CA GLU A 212 23.78 23.33 -10.61
C GLU A 212 23.27 23.57 -12.04
N THR A 213 23.95 23.03 -13.05
CA THR A 213 23.54 23.17 -14.46
C THR A 213 22.19 22.51 -14.74
N TYR A 214 21.87 21.40 -14.07
CA TYR A 214 20.56 20.74 -14.19
C TYR A 214 19.46 21.52 -13.48
N PHE A 215 19.80 22.19 -12.38
CA PHE A 215 18.89 23.12 -11.71
C PHE A 215 18.53 24.30 -12.62
N GLU A 216 19.52 24.98 -13.19
CA GLU A 216 19.31 26.10 -14.11
C GLU A 216 18.53 25.70 -15.36
N SER A 217 18.86 24.53 -15.93
CA SER A 217 18.15 23.99 -17.09
C SER A 217 16.67 23.75 -16.78
N TYR A 218 16.38 23.16 -15.62
CA TYR A 218 15.00 22.91 -15.20
C TYR A 218 14.24 24.20 -14.89
N SER A 219 14.86 25.16 -14.18
CA SER A 219 14.23 26.44 -13.85
C SER A 219 13.90 27.27 -15.08
N ASN A 220 14.71 27.15 -16.13
CA ASN A 220 14.49 27.84 -17.40
C ASN A 220 13.45 27.13 -18.29
N GLY A 221 12.83 26.04 -17.80
CA GLY A 221 11.87 25.24 -18.57
C GLY A 221 12.50 24.48 -19.73
N THR A 222 13.83 24.37 -19.78
CA THR A 222 14.51 23.60 -20.83
C THR A 222 14.41 22.12 -20.51
N PRO A 223 13.82 21.29 -21.40
CA PRO A 223 13.72 19.87 -21.16
C PRO A 223 15.11 19.24 -21.17
N PHE A 224 15.37 18.28 -20.29
CA PHE A 224 16.61 17.48 -20.34
C PHE A 224 16.75 16.88 -21.71
N ARG A 225 17.88 17.12 -22.36
CA ARG A 225 18.08 16.67 -23.72
C ARG A 225 18.31 15.18 -23.76
N SER A 226 18.94 14.63 -22.71
CA SER A 226 19.37 13.25 -22.75
C SER A 226 19.07 12.40 -21.53
N ILE A 227 18.74 11.12 -21.78
CA ILE A 227 18.67 10.05 -20.78
C ILE A 227 20.04 9.80 -20.15
N TYR A 228 21.14 10.17 -20.81
CA TYR A 228 22.51 10.10 -20.28
C TYR A 228 22.71 10.98 -19.05
N ASP A 229 21.90 12.03 -18.89
CA ASP A 229 21.94 12.93 -17.73
C ASP A 229 21.26 12.33 -16.49
N LEU A 230 20.59 11.19 -16.62
CA LEU A 230 19.93 10.52 -15.50
C LEU A 230 20.93 9.71 -14.68
N GLU A 231 20.78 9.78 -13.35
CA GLU A 231 21.63 9.03 -12.41
C GLU A 231 21.50 7.50 -12.58
N SER A 232 20.37 7.02 -13.10
CA SER A 232 20.09 5.60 -13.38
C SER A 232 20.44 5.19 -14.82
N TYR A 233 21.06 6.05 -15.63
CA TYR A 233 21.35 5.74 -17.03
C TYR A 233 22.18 4.47 -17.19
N ILE A 234 23.23 4.32 -16.37
CA ILE A 234 24.12 3.15 -16.42
C ILE A 234 23.30 1.88 -16.18
N ASP A 235 22.44 1.88 -15.16
CA ASP A 235 21.60 0.73 -14.80
C ASP A 235 20.60 0.37 -15.91
N ILE A 236 20.01 1.39 -16.54
CA ILE A 236 19.13 1.21 -17.69
C ILE A 236 19.91 0.59 -18.85
N LYS A 237 21.10 1.11 -19.18
CA LYS A 237 21.95 0.55 -20.24
C LYS A 237 22.32 -0.92 -19.97
N LEU A 238 22.64 -1.24 -18.72
CA LEU A 238 22.97 -2.60 -18.30
C LEU A 238 21.77 -3.54 -18.41
N ALA A 239 20.60 -3.11 -17.92
CA ALA A 239 19.36 -3.87 -18.07
C ALA A 239 19.03 -4.13 -19.55
N ALA A 240 19.21 -3.14 -20.42
CA ALA A 240 19.02 -3.29 -21.87
C ALA A 240 20.02 -4.28 -22.49
N SER A 241 21.25 -4.35 -21.98
CA SER A 241 22.28 -5.28 -22.45
C SER A 241 22.13 -6.73 -21.95
N TYR A 242 21.13 -7.00 -21.10
CA TYR A 242 20.95 -8.32 -20.50
C TYR A 242 20.79 -9.43 -21.57
N GLY A 243 21.67 -10.43 -21.51
CA GLY A 243 21.72 -11.54 -22.48
C GLY A 243 21.18 -12.87 -21.97
N GLY A 244 20.65 -12.93 -20.74
CA GLY A 244 20.13 -14.16 -20.15
C GLY A 244 18.64 -14.41 -20.43
N ASN A 245 18.11 -15.52 -19.91
CA ASN A 245 16.75 -16.00 -20.20
C ASN A 245 15.75 -15.87 -19.03
N LEU A 246 16.14 -15.26 -17.91
CA LEU A 246 15.22 -15.05 -16.77
C LEU A 246 14.04 -14.12 -17.17
N PRO A 247 12.77 -14.56 -17.10
CA PRO A 247 11.62 -13.80 -17.59
C PRO A 247 11.50 -12.39 -16.99
N ARG A 248 11.74 -12.27 -15.68
CA ARG A 248 11.72 -10.98 -14.96
C ARG A 248 12.75 -9.98 -15.51
N LEU A 249 13.98 -10.43 -15.73
CA LEU A 249 15.05 -9.60 -16.27
C LEU A 249 14.86 -9.30 -17.76
N LEU A 250 14.23 -10.20 -18.53
CA LEU A 250 13.78 -9.90 -19.88
C LEU A 250 12.70 -8.80 -19.91
N GLY A 251 11.82 -8.76 -18.91
CA GLY A 251 10.89 -7.64 -18.70
C GLY A 251 11.62 -6.31 -18.52
N TYR A 252 12.63 -6.26 -17.64
CA TYR A 252 13.45 -5.06 -17.44
C TYR A 252 14.24 -4.67 -18.68
N LYS A 253 14.79 -5.64 -19.40
CA LYS A 253 15.47 -5.43 -20.68
C LYS A 253 14.57 -4.70 -21.67
N ARG A 254 13.35 -5.20 -21.90
CA ARG A 254 12.38 -4.60 -22.83
C ARG A 254 12.05 -3.16 -22.45
N LEU A 255 11.81 -2.90 -21.16
CA LEU A 255 11.58 -1.55 -20.66
C LEU A 255 12.80 -0.64 -20.90
N ALA A 256 13.99 -1.12 -20.57
CA ALA A 256 15.22 -0.36 -20.71
C ALA A 256 15.57 -0.05 -22.18
N GLU A 257 15.42 -1.03 -23.07
CA GLU A 257 15.56 -0.84 -24.53
C GLU A 257 14.57 0.21 -25.04
N ALA A 258 13.33 0.20 -24.57
CA ALA A 258 12.33 1.19 -24.97
C ALA A 258 12.65 2.61 -24.46
N LEU A 259 13.14 2.72 -23.22
CA LEU A 259 13.60 4.00 -22.66
C LEU A 259 14.75 4.58 -23.51
N LEU A 260 15.75 3.76 -23.83
CA LEU A 260 16.90 4.14 -24.67
C LEU A 260 16.51 4.42 -26.12
N ALA A 261 15.57 3.67 -26.70
CA ALA A 261 15.12 3.89 -28.07
C ALA A 261 14.33 5.20 -28.22
N SER A 262 13.71 5.69 -27.15
CA SER A 262 12.95 6.95 -27.14
C SER A 262 13.82 8.21 -27.13
N GLU A 263 15.14 8.03 -27.11
CA GLU A 263 16.15 9.08 -26.99
C GLU A 263 16.51 9.77 -28.32
N GLY A 264 16.13 9.20 -29.46
CA GLY A 264 16.55 9.68 -30.79
C GLY A 264 15.52 10.52 -31.56
N ASP A 265 16.02 11.31 -32.53
CA ASP A 265 15.24 12.12 -33.50
C ASP A 265 14.40 11.30 -34.49
N LEU A 266 14.24 9.99 -34.27
CA LEU A 266 13.51 9.07 -35.14
C LEU A 266 11.98 9.29 -35.13
N GLY A 267 11.51 10.46 -34.71
CA GLY A 267 10.09 10.81 -34.60
C GLY A 267 9.35 10.04 -33.51
N MET A 268 10.03 9.22 -32.72
CA MET A 268 9.42 8.51 -31.59
C MET A 268 9.15 9.49 -30.45
N LYS A 269 7.92 9.48 -29.94
CA LYS A 269 7.56 10.28 -28.78
C LYS A 269 8.38 9.79 -27.58
N ARG A 270 9.15 10.70 -26.99
CA ARG A 270 9.91 10.44 -25.76
C ARG A 270 8.96 9.96 -24.66
N ILE A 271 9.23 8.78 -24.12
CA ILE A 271 8.39 8.14 -23.07
C ILE A 271 8.89 8.47 -21.66
N TRP A 272 9.93 9.28 -21.51
CA TRP A 272 10.50 9.66 -20.22
C TRP A 272 10.63 11.19 -20.06
N LYS A 273 10.67 11.67 -18.82
CA LYS A 273 10.90 13.08 -18.47
C LYS A 273 11.65 13.19 -17.13
N GLY A 274 12.60 14.12 -17.03
CA GLY A 274 13.24 14.44 -15.75
C GLY A 274 12.36 15.34 -14.88
N LEU A 275 12.34 15.10 -13.57
CA LEU A 275 11.75 15.94 -12.53
C LEU A 275 12.80 16.32 -11.51
N HIS A 276 12.84 17.59 -11.13
CA HIS A 276 13.76 18.07 -10.11
C HIS A 276 13.07 18.22 -8.76
N TYR A 277 13.68 17.70 -7.69
CA TYR A 277 13.10 17.73 -6.33
C TYR A 277 12.68 19.12 -5.79
N LYS A 278 13.28 20.21 -6.30
CA LYS A 278 12.98 21.58 -5.89
C LYS A 278 11.60 22.06 -6.33
N TRP A 279 10.94 21.35 -7.27
CA TRP A 279 9.61 21.67 -7.78
C TRP A 279 8.59 20.59 -7.40
N PRO A 280 8.15 20.54 -6.13
CA PRO A 280 7.17 19.55 -5.66
C PRO A 280 5.82 19.62 -6.38
N PHE A 281 5.45 20.78 -6.94
CA PHE A 281 4.23 20.92 -7.72
C PHE A 281 4.26 20.13 -9.03
N ASP A 282 5.45 19.96 -9.63
CA ASP A 282 5.58 19.27 -10.90
C ASP A 282 5.37 17.76 -10.73
N ILE A 283 5.88 17.15 -9.66
CA ILE A 283 5.62 15.74 -9.40
C ILE A 283 4.12 15.50 -9.19
N TYR A 284 3.44 16.33 -8.39
CA TYR A 284 2.02 16.15 -8.13
C TYR A 284 1.19 16.33 -9.41
N SER A 285 1.35 17.46 -10.12
CA SER A 285 0.56 17.76 -11.33
C SER A 285 0.74 16.74 -12.46
N ASN A 286 1.93 16.15 -12.60
CA ASN A 286 2.20 15.12 -13.61
C ASN A 286 1.62 13.74 -13.24
N LEU A 287 1.54 13.42 -11.94
CA LEU A 287 1.07 12.12 -11.47
C LEU A 287 -0.41 12.11 -11.07
N SER A 288 -0.97 13.23 -10.60
CA SER A 288 -2.32 13.33 -10.01
C SER A 288 -3.45 13.01 -11.00
N ASN A 289 -3.18 13.11 -12.30
CA ASN A 289 -4.14 12.75 -13.34
C ASN A 289 -4.44 11.24 -13.38
N CYS A 290 -3.66 10.41 -12.67
CA CYS A 290 -3.75 8.93 -12.67
C CYS A 290 -3.87 8.30 -14.04
N GLY A 291 -3.39 9.03 -15.06
CA GLY A 291 -3.17 8.51 -16.38
C GLY A 291 -1.99 7.54 -16.36
N ARG A 292 -1.48 7.24 -17.55
CA ARG A 292 -0.33 6.36 -17.72
C ARG A 292 0.97 7.10 -17.34
N SER A 293 1.13 7.46 -16.07
CA SER A 293 2.28 8.18 -15.54
C SER A 293 2.93 7.39 -14.40
N VAL A 294 4.25 7.27 -14.42
CA VAL A 294 5.03 6.52 -13.42
C VAL A 294 6.23 7.33 -13.02
N TYR A 295 6.45 7.51 -11.72
CA TYR A 295 7.67 8.10 -11.19
C TYR A 295 8.62 7.00 -10.70
N LEU A 296 9.87 7.04 -11.13
CA LEU A 296 10.93 6.08 -10.82
C LEU A 296 11.99 6.75 -9.98
N ASP A 297 12.39 6.14 -8.86
CA ASP A 297 13.44 6.67 -8.00
C ASP A 297 14.03 5.52 -7.15
N GLU A 298 15.03 5.80 -6.34
CA GLU A 298 15.50 4.89 -5.30
C GLU A 298 14.34 4.47 -4.40
N ARG A 299 14.32 3.20 -4.00
CA ARG A 299 13.25 2.64 -3.17
C ARG A 299 13.03 3.39 -1.86
N GLU A 300 14.12 3.87 -1.25
CA GLU A 300 14.06 4.67 -0.03
C GLU A 300 13.41 6.04 -0.29
N ASN A 301 13.79 6.70 -1.39
CA ASN A 301 13.19 7.97 -1.78
C ASN A 301 11.69 7.83 -2.07
N ILE A 302 11.27 6.78 -2.79
CA ILE A 302 9.84 6.51 -3.05
C ILE A 302 9.06 6.35 -1.73
N ARG A 303 9.62 5.61 -0.76
CA ARG A 303 9.00 5.42 0.57
C ARG A 303 8.78 6.75 1.28
N ASP A 304 9.73 7.67 1.19
CA ASP A 304 9.66 8.99 1.85
C ASP A 304 8.75 9.98 1.11
N ILE A 305 8.58 9.83 -0.21
CA ILE A 305 7.74 10.68 -1.04
C ILE A 305 6.25 10.30 -0.96
N ILE A 306 5.92 9.03 -0.76
CA ILE A 306 4.52 8.54 -0.72
C ILE A 306 3.65 9.30 0.30
N PRO A 307 4.05 9.44 1.58
CA PRO A 307 3.25 10.16 2.57
C PRO A 307 2.95 11.61 2.18
N PHE A 308 3.90 12.26 1.50
CA PHE A 308 3.73 13.62 1.00
C PHE A 308 2.74 13.70 -0.15
N LEU A 309 2.83 12.79 -1.13
CA LEU A 309 1.90 12.79 -2.27
C LEU A 309 0.50 12.35 -1.88
N ASN A 310 0.34 11.46 -0.89
CA ASN A 310 -0.95 11.03 -0.38
C ASN A 310 -1.62 12.07 0.54
N ASP A 311 -0.88 13.10 0.99
CA ASP A 311 -1.42 14.24 1.75
C ASP A 311 -2.00 15.30 0.80
N ASN A 312 -2.92 14.89 -0.08
CA ASN A 312 -3.55 15.74 -1.08
C ASN A 312 -5.06 15.91 -0.86
N LYS A 313 -5.62 16.98 -1.45
CA LYS A 313 -7.05 17.30 -1.33
C LYS A 313 -7.94 16.48 -2.25
N ASP A 314 -7.38 15.97 -3.34
CA ASP A 314 -8.13 15.26 -4.39
C ASP A 314 -8.48 13.82 -3.97
N GLY A 315 -7.86 13.33 -2.90
CA GLY A 315 -7.99 11.96 -2.41
C GLY A 315 -7.34 10.93 -3.33
N THR A 316 -6.43 11.37 -4.20
CA THR A 316 -5.65 10.49 -5.06
C THR A 316 -4.68 9.69 -4.20
N VAL A 317 -4.75 8.37 -4.31
CA VAL A 317 -3.82 7.47 -3.62
C VAL A 317 -2.69 7.11 -4.58
N PHE A 318 -1.45 7.32 -4.16
CA PHE A 318 -0.25 6.87 -4.85
C PHE A 318 0.34 5.68 -4.09
N MET A 319 0.84 4.69 -4.84
CA MET A 319 1.43 3.48 -4.27
C MET A 319 2.77 3.17 -4.92
N SER A 320 3.69 2.65 -4.10
CA SER A 320 4.92 2.03 -4.60
C SER A 320 4.62 0.69 -5.24
N GLY A 321 5.40 0.31 -6.24
CA GLY A 321 5.34 -1.04 -6.76
C GLY A 321 5.83 -2.13 -5.83
N ALA A 322 5.34 -3.35 -6.11
CA ALA A 322 5.70 -4.55 -5.37
C ALA A 322 7.11 -5.06 -5.73
N ASP A 323 7.69 -4.54 -6.81
CA ASP A 323 8.99 -4.94 -7.33
C ASP A 323 10.14 -4.47 -6.43
N LYS A 324 10.66 -5.38 -5.59
CA LYS A 324 11.70 -5.08 -4.60
C LYS A 324 13.11 -4.95 -5.17
N ASP A 325 13.36 -5.57 -6.32
CA ASP A 325 14.70 -5.79 -6.89
C ASP A 325 14.86 -5.16 -8.29
N PHE A 326 13.95 -4.27 -8.66
CA PHE A 326 14.09 -3.52 -9.90
C PHE A 326 15.37 -2.69 -9.88
N LEU A 327 16.22 -2.90 -10.89
CA LEU A 327 17.58 -2.33 -10.96
C LEU A 327 18.34 -2.48 -9.62
N LEU A 328 18.26 -3.67 -9.00
CA LEU A 328 19.03 -3.97 -7.80
C LEU A 328 20.52 -3.89 -8.10
N GLU A 329 21.19 -2.99 -7.40
CA GLU A 329 22.62 -2.77 -7.45
C GLU A 329 23.24 -3.08 -6.09
N TRP A 330 24.47 -3.59 -6.11
CA TRP A 330 25.28 -3.76 -4.91
C TRP A 330 26.23 -2.59 -4.77
N ASN A 331 26.17 -1.92 -3.63
CA ASN A 331 27.14 -0.90 -3.25
C ASN A 331 28.42 -1.61 -2.82
N THR A 332 29.52 -1.35 -3.53
CA THR A 332 30.79 -1.99 -3.27
C THR A 332 31.91 -0.99 -3.02
N ILE A 333 32.84 -1.37 -2.15
CA ILE A 333 34.12 -0.66 -1.99
C ILE A 333 35.17 -1.46 -2.75
N GLU A 334 35.77 -0.82 -3.74
CA GLU A 334 36.86 -1.39 -4.53
C GLU A 334 38.21 -0.96 -3.96
N ILE A 335 39.08 -1.94 -3.79
CA ILE A 335 40.41 -1.75 -3.24
C ILE A 335 41.42 -2.49 -4.13
N ASP A 336 42.44 -1.77 -4.57
CA ASP A 336 43.49 -2.35 -5.40
C ASP A 336 44.19 -3.54 -4.74
N PRO A 337 44.45 -4.62 -5.48
CA PRO A 337 45.17 -5.75 -4.94
C PRO A 337 46.60 -5.33 -4.67
N THR A 338 47.12 -5.68 -3.49
CA THR A 338 48.54 -5.53 -3.18
C THR A 338 49.15 -6.89 -2.83
N PRO A 339 50.37 -7.20 -3.31
CA PRO A 339 51.00 -8.51 -3.08
C PRO A 339 51.25 -8.82 -1.59
N ARG A 340 51.26 -7.82 -0.73
CA ARG A 340 51.57 -7.93 0.70
C ARG A 340 50.54 -7.19 1.54
N GLY A 341 49.43 -7.86 1.84
CA GLY A 341 48.42 -7.46 2.82
C GLY A 341 47.96 -6.00 2.74
N ASN A 342 46.82 -5.75 2.10
CA ASN A 342 46.29 -4.39 1.95
C ASN A 342 45.79 -3.81 3.30
N PHE A 343 46.45 -2.74 3.77
CA PHE A 343 46.07 -2.03 5.00
C PHE A 343 44.64 -1.45 4.91
N VAL A 344 44.32 -0.79 3.79
CA VAL A 344 43.01 -0.19 3.53
C VAL A 344 41.92 -1.26 3.58
N LEU A 345 42.14 -2.42 2.95
CA LEU A 345 41.20 -3.55 3.01
C LEU A 345 40.95 -4.00 4.45
N LYS A 346 42.02 -4.24 5.22
CA LYS A 346 41.90 -4.67 6.62
C LYS A 346 41.11 -3.64 7.43
N ARG A 347 41.33 -2.34 7.17
CA ARG A 347 40.65 -1.29 7.91
C ARG A 347 39.19 -1.13 7.53
N VAL A 348 38.86 -1.13 6.25
CA VAL A 348 37.47 -1.11 5.78
C VAL A 348 36.71 -2.32 6.31
N LYS A 349 37.30 -3.52 6.26
CA LYS A 349 36.72 -4.73 6.87
C LYS A 349 36.50 -4.56 8.37
N PHE A 350 37.46 -4.00 9.10
CA PHE A 350 37.30 -3.70 10.51
C PHE A 350 36.14 -2.73 10.77
N LEU A 351 36.04 -1.62 10.02
CA LEU A 351 34.96 -0.64 10.18
C LEU A 351 33.58 -1.24 9.90
N LEU A 352 33.46 -2.11 8.89
CA LEU A 352 32.22 -2.81 8.56
C LEU A 352 31.85 -3.84 9.63
N THR A 353 32.78 -4.75 9.97
CA THR A 353 32.53 -5.84 10.95
C THR A 353 32.30 -5.33 12.38
N SER A 354 32.88 -4.19 12.76
CA SER A 354 32.62 -3.54 14.05
C SER A 354 31.31 -2.73 14.10
N GLY A 355 30.63 -2.54 12.95
CA GLY A 355 29.42 -1.72 12.85
C GLY A 355 29.66 -0.21 12.86
N ILE A 356 30.92 0.25 13.00
CA ILE A 356 31.28 1.67 12.98
C ILE A 356 30.88 2.33 11.64
N TYR A 357 31.07 1.61 10.54
CA TYR A 357 30.69 2.09 9.21
C TYR A 357 29.19 2.41 9.13
N HIS A 358 28.33 1.46 9.50
CA HIS A 358 26.87 1.63 9.46
C HIS A 358 26.37 2.67 10.46
N TRP A 359 27.04 2.80 11.61
CA TRP A 359 26.73 3.87 12.57
C TRP A 359 26.95 5.25 11.95
N TRP A 360 28.09 5.46 11.27
CA TRP A 360 28.36 6.73 10.58
C TRP A 360 27.46 6.94 9.37
N GLU A 361 27.19 5.91 8.58
CA GLU A 361 26.25 5.96 7.46
C GLU A 361 24.86 6.44 7.95
N ALA A 362 24.34 5.83 9.02
CA ALA A 362 23.08 6.23 9.63
C ALA A 362 23.13 7.65 10.22
N TRP A 363 24.26 8.04 10.82
CA TRP A 363 24.47 9.39 11.33
C TRP A 363 24.45 10.43 10.20
N PHE A 364 25.13 10.17 9.07
CA PHE A 364 25.13 11.03 7.89
C PHE A 364 23.73 11.12 7.27
N ALA A 365 23.03 10.00 7.12
CA ALA A 365 21.65 9.99 6.63
C ALA A 365 20.72 10.82 7.51
N LYS A 366 20.89 10.78 8.84
CA LYS A 366 20.10 11.55 9.79
C LYS A 366 20.43 13.04 9.82
N THR A 367 21.72 13.40 9.76
CA THR A 367 22.18 14.79 9.87
C THR A 367 22.12 15.54 8.54
N ARG A 368 22.21 14.80 7.42
CA ARG A 368 22.18 15.33 6.06
C ARG A 368 21.21 14.50 5.23
N PRO A 369 19.91 14.52 5.58
CA PRO A 369 18.92 13.78 4.82
C PRO A 369 18.92 14.25 3.36
N LYS A 370 18.71 13.33 2.44
CA LYS A 370 18.51 13.68 1.02
C LYS A 370 17.32 14.65 0.94
N LYS A 371 17.54 15.80 0.29
CA LYS A 371 16.50 16.82 0.12
C LYS A 371 15.56 16.39 -1.01
N LEU A 372 14.48 15.70 -0.64
CA LEU A 372 13.42 15.25 -1.56
C LEU A 372 12.31 16.31 -1.71
N PHE A 373 11.28 16.03 -2.51
CA PHE A 373 10.11 16.92 -2.68
C PHE A 373 9.50 17.44 -1.36
N PRO A 374 9.32 16.60 -0.31
CA PRO A 374 8.70 17.06 0.94
C PRO A 374 9.53 18.15 1.64
N TYR A 375 10.86 18.08 1.55
CA TYR A 375 11.76 19.10 2.10
C TYR A 375 11.53 20.45 1.42
N TYR A 376 11.49 20.49 0.09
CA TYR A 376 11.29 21.73 -0.67
C TYR A 376 9.86 22.25 -0.60
N ALA A 377 8.89 21.39 -0.32
CA ALA A 377 7.50 21.79 -0.05
C ALA A 377 7.29 22.35 1.37
N ASN A 378 8.32 22.38 2.23
CA ASN A 378 8.20 22.66 3.66
C ASN A 378 7.12 21.76 4.33
N TRP A 379 7.00 20.52 3.87
CA TRP A 379 6.03 19.58 4.39
C TRP A 379 6.53 18.99 5.71
N THR A 380 5.77 19.21 6.78
CA THR A 380 6.20 18.83 8.13
C THR A 380 5.77 17.41 8.48
N LYS A 381 4.50 17.08 8.30
CA LYS A 381 3.90 15.77 8.56
C LYS A 381 2.60 15.62 7.76
N PRO A 382 2.19 14.38 7.47
CA PRO A 382 0.92 14.14 6.81
C PRO A 382 -0.22 14.61 7.72
N LYS A 383 -1.22 15.30 7.15
CA LYS A 383 -2.51 15.55 7.82
C LYS A 383 -3.47 14.37 7.67
N LEU A 384 -2.96 13.22 7.17
CA LEU A 384 -3.66 12.01 6.71
C LEU A 384 -4.74 11.43 7.64
N GLY A 385 -4.77 11.80 8.93
CA GLY A 385 -5.91 11.46 9.79
C GLY A 385 -7.26 12.02 9.32
N ALA A 386 -7.28 12.98 8.39
CA ALA A 386 -8.52 13.50 7.81
C ALA A 386 -9.09 12.64 6.66
N LEU A 387 -8.22 12.01 5.85
CA LEU A 387 -8.65 11.44 4.57
C LEU A 387 -9.23 10.03 4.73
N GLU A 388 -8.58 9.17 5.52
CA GLU A 388 -9.16 7.88 5.94
C GLU A 388 -10.46 8.10 6.74
N ARG A 389 -10.51 9.17 7.56
CA ARG A 389 -11.71 9.53 8.31
C ARG A 389 -12.86 9.99 7.41
N LEU A 390 -12.58 10.70 6.30
CA LEU A 390 -13.61 11.16 5.36
C LEU A 390 -14.21 10.00 4.54
N ASP A 391 -13.40 9.05 4.09
CA ASP A 391 -13.91 7.88 3.34
C ASP A 391 -14.72 6.95 4.26
N PHE A 392 -14.26 6.72 5.50
CA PHE A 392 -15.02 5.96 6.48
C PHE A 392 -16.35 6.63 6.86
N VAL A 393 -16.33 7.95 7.15
CA VAL A 393 -17.53 8.69 7.55
C VAL A 393 -18.56 8.78 6.42
N SER A 394 -18.15 9.05 5.18
CA SER A 394 -19.08 9.13 4.04
C SER A 394 -19.76 7.79 3.74
N LYS A 395 -19.01 6.68 3.82
CA LYS A 395 -19.55 5.32 3.67
C LYS A 395 -20.49 4.95 4.81
N PHE A 396 -20.10 5.21 6.06
CA PHE A 396 -20.94 4.97 7.23
C PHE A 396 -22.25 5.78 7.17
N THR A 397 -22.18 7.03 6.73
CA THR A 397 -23.36 7.89 6.54
C THR A 397 -24.30 7.34 5.46
N THR A 398 -23.77 6.78 4.37
CA THR A 398 -24.57 6.17 3.31
C THR A 398 -25.30 4.92 3.80
N ILE A 399 -24.61 4.07 4.57
CA ILE A 399 -25.22 2.86 5.17
C ILE A 399 -26.30 3.23 6.18
N LEU A 400 -26.03 4.21 7.06
CA LEU A 400 -27.04 4.71 7.98
C LEU A 400 -28.27 5.27 7.25
N ARG A 401 -28.09 5.97 6.13
CA ARG A 401 -29.22 6.44 5.30
C ARG A 401 -30.05 5.28 4.74
N ILE A 402 -29.40 4.25 4.18
CA ILE A 402 -30.10 3.07 3.66
C ILE A 402 -30.86 2.37 4.79
N TRP A 403 -30.22 2.18 5.95
CA TRP A 403 -30.83 1.56 7.12
C TRP A 403 -32.05 2.36 7.63
N VAL A 404 -31.95 3.68 7.71
CA VAL A 404 -33.08 4.56 8.10
C VAL A 404 -34.23 4.47 7.10
N ILE A 405 -33.95 4.43 5.79
CA ILE A 405 -34.98 4.28 4.75
C ILE A 405 -35.68 2.92 4.87
N CYS A 406 -34.92 1.83 5.03
CA CYS A 406 -35.49 0.49 5.24
C CYS A 406 -36.34 0.43 6.50
N CYS A 407 -35.86 0.98 7.63
CA CYS A 407 -36.63 1.05 8.87
C CYS A 407 -37.91 1.87 8.71
N GLY A 408 -37.86 2.99 7.96
CA GLY A 408 -39.02 3.80 7.63
C GLY A 408 -40.07 3.03 6.83
N ILE A 409 -39.64 2.29 5.80
CA ILE A 409 -40.54 1.46 4.98
C ILE A 409 -41.18 0.35 5.83
N CYS A 410 -40.39 -0.36 6.65
CA CYS A 410 -40.90 -1.39 7.56
C CYS A 410 -41.90 -0.81 8.56
N GLY A 411 -41.64 0.38 9.11
CA GLY A 411 -42.55 1.07 10.01
C GLY A 411 -43.88 1.42 9.36
N VAL A 412 -43.86 1.96 8.13
CA VAL A 412 -45.08 2.29 7.37
C VAL A 412 -45.90 1.04 7.08
N VAL A 413 -45.27 -0.05 6.61
CA VAL A 413 -45.97 -1.31 6.33
C VAL A 413 -46.58 -1.88 7.62
N GLY A 414 -45.86 -1.86 8.73
CA GLY A 414 -46.38 -2.30 10.03
C GLY A 414 -47.60 -1.50 10.51
N ILE A 415 -47.58 -0.17 10.33
CA ILE A 415 -48.74 0.69 10.65
C ILE A 415 -49.95 0.33 9.77
N ILE A 416 -49.72 0.08 8.47
CA ILE A 416 -50.79 -0.32 7.55
C ILE A 416 -51.40 -1.66 7.96
N GLU A 417 -50.58 -2.67 8.27
CA GLU A 417 -51.07 -3.99 8.72
C GLU A 417 -51.86 -3.91 10.03
N ILE A 418 -51.35 -3.14 11.01
CA ILE A 418 -52.06 -2.93 12.28
C ILE A 418 -53.39 -2.20 12.03
N GLY A 419 -53.39 -1.17 11.18
CA GLY A 419 -54.61 -0.44 10.81
C GLY A 419 -55.64 -1.31 10.10
N MET A 420 -55.21 -2.17 9.16
CA MET A 420 -56.09 -3.13 8.50
C MET A 420 -56.67 -4.15 9.48
N ASN A 421 -55.87 -4.66 10.42
CA ASN A 421 -56.34 -5.59 11.45
C ASN A 421 -57.36 -4.94 12.41
N TYR A 422 -57.13 -3.71 12.85
CA TYR A 422 -58.09 -2.96 13.65
C TYR A 422 -59.38 -2.68 12.88
N CYS A 423 -59.28 -2.32 11.61
CA CYS A 423 -60.45 -2.08 10.76
C CYS A 423 -61.27 -3.36 10.56
N ALA A 424 -60.62 -4.49 10.31
CA ALA A 424 -61.26 -5.80 10.21
C ALA A 424 -61.99 -6.19 11.51
N LEU A 425 -61.38 -5.95 12.67
CA LEU A 425 -62.02 -6.17 13.98
C LEU A 425 -63.25 -5.28 14.18
N CYS A 426 -63.16 -3.98 13.87
CA CYS A 426 -64.32 -3.07 13.95
C CYS A 426 -65.46 -3.47 13.01
N ILE A 427 -65.14 -3.92 11.79
CA ILE A 427 -66.15 -4.41 10.83
C ILE A 427 -66.82 -5.68 11.39
N MET A 428 -66.04 -6.63 11.90
CA MET A 428 -66.57 -7.86 12.50
C MET A 428 -67.46 -7.58 13.71
N GLU A 429 -67.08 -6.63 14.57
CA GLU A 429 -67.89 -6.22 15.72
C GLU A 429 -69.22 -5.59 15.29
N LYS A 430 -69.21 -4.72 14.27
CA LYS A 430 -70.46 -4.17 13.69
C LYS A 430 -71.33 -5.25 13.07
N VAL A 431 -70.75 -6.18 12.32
CA VAL A 431 -71.49 -7.29 11.70
C VAL A 431 -72.11 -8.19 12.76
N LEU A 432 -71.38 -8.52 13.83
CA LEU A 432 -71.89 -9.29 14.97
C LEU A 432 -73.04 -8.56 15.69
N ASN A 433 -72.93 -7.24 15.88
CA ASN A 433 -74.03 -6.45 16.46
C ASN A 433 -75.28 -6.47 15.57
N ILE A 434 -75.12 -6.35 14.25
CA ILE A 434 -76.25 -6.43 13.30
C ILE A 434 -76.92 -7.81 13.36
N PHE A 435 -76.12 -8.89 13.39
CA PHE A 435 -76.63 -10.25 13.54
C PHE A 435 -77.33 -10.46 14.89
N GLY A 436 -76.81 -9.87 15.97
CA GLY A 436 -77.46 -9.90 17.29
C GLY A 436 -78.83 -9.22 17.30
N VAL A 437 -78.95 -8.05 16.66
CA VAL A 437 -80.23 -7.33 16.52
C VAL A 437 -81.22 -8.12 15.66
N MET A 438 -80.78 -8.69 14.53
CA MET A 438 -81.62 -9.57 13.72
C MET A 438 -82.09 -10.80 14.49
N ARG A 439 -81.23 -11.41 15.33
CA ARG A 439 -81.61 -12.57 16.14
C ARG A 439 -82.70 -12.22 17.16
N ASN A 440 -82.62 -11.05 17.80
CA ASN A 440 -83.64 -10.60 18.74
C ASN A 440 -84.96 -10.27 18.05
N LEU A 441 -84.94 -9.67 16.86
CA LEU A 441 -86.14 -9.42 16.06
C LEU A 441 -86.84 -10.72 15.63
N VAL A 442 -86.07 -11.76 15.27
CA VAL A 442 -86.64 -13.08 14.91
C VAL A 442 -87.24 -13.76 16.14
N LEU A 443 -86.65 -13.60 17.33
CA LEU A 443 -87.19 -14.14 18.58
C LEU A 443 -88.44 -13.40 19.09
N GLU A 444 -88.66 -12.14 18.72
CA GLU A 444 -89.92 -11.44 19.02
C GLU A 444 -91.05 -11.78 18.03
N PHE A 445 -90.71 -12.31 16.85
CA PHE A 445 -91.67 -12.66 15.81
C PHE A 445 -92.18 -14.11 15.90
N ILE A 446 -91.48 -14.96 16.65
CA ILE A 446 -91.84 -16.35 16.96
C ILE A 446 -92.48 -16.35 18.35
#